data_AF-A0A0C9XCD4-F1
#
_entry.id   AF-A0A0C9XCD4-F1
#
_cell.length_a   1.000
_cell.length_b   1.000
_cell.length_c   1.000
_cell.angle_alpha   90.00
_cell.angle_beta   90.00
_cell.angle_gamma   90.00
#
_symmetry.space_group_name_H-M   'P 1'
#
loop_
_entity.id
_entity.type
_entity.pdbx_description
1 polymer ?
#
loop_
_entity_poly.entity_id
_entity_poly.type
_entity_poly.pdbx_seq_one_letter_code
_entity_poly.pdbx_strand_id
1 'polypeptide(L)'
;MTIIATAPALLIGLGARILLDTVSRSDEPSVKDFILSGLWQGVALHYAAKSSAFGIPVALAIAAKLFVEFNLASDITRCATTFLGVVVGLLCTDFLSQHFDTTPDSDRRKRMTHASNTRNNRERKRSRQVQFRPSVQGGSVETNHEPKQMFISDITSVDSNSELIGHRSSMTPLEREVATLRARASLADSERRRYKEERKWAISQGNLARASQMKWEVKRYTALMQSCHREADAKLLEGAPARTSWIREMLYPPV
;
A
#
# COMPACT_ATOMS: atom_id res chain seq x y z
N MET A 1 21.77 1.98 -8.28
CA MET A 1 21.32 3.40 -8.28
C MET A 1 21.01 3.79 -6.85
N THR A 2 21.86 4.62 -6.29
CA THR A 2 21.82 5.11 -4.91
C THR A 2 20.62 6.04 -4.73
N ILE A 3 19.63 5.60 -3.95
CA ILE A 3 18.55 6.48 -3.49
C ILE A 3 19.24 7.52 -2.60
N ILE A 4 19.34 8.75 -3.09
CA ILE A 4 19.84 9.88 -2.31
C ILE A 4 18.82 10.09 -1.21
N ALA A 5 19.10 9.53 -0.03
CA ALA A 5 18.35 9.84 1.17
C ALA A 5 18.49 11.36 1.39
N THR A 6 17.38 12.06 1.49
CA THR A 6 17.33 13.51 1.76
C THR A 6 17.99 13.85 3.10
N ALA A 7 18.04 12.90 4.03
CA ALA A 7 18.63 13.05 5.36
C ALA A 7 20.15 13.37 5.38
N PRO A 8 21.05 12.63 4.70
CA PRO A 8 22.47 12.99 4.66
C PRO A 8 22.74 14.32 3.96
N ALA A 9 21.97 14.70 2.94
CA ALA A 9 22.13 16.01 2.29
C ALA A 9 21.77 17.16 3.24
N LEU A 10 20.71 17.02 4.04
CA LEU A 10 20.35 17.98 5.08
C LEU A 10 21.38 18.03 6.21
N LEU A 11 21.89 16.87 6.63
CA LEU A 11 22.89 16.80 7.70
C LEU A 11 24.20 17.47 7.28
N ILE A 12 24.66 17.23 6.04
CA ILE A 12 25.87 17.86 5.49
C ILE A 12 25.64 19.36 5.26
N GLY A 13 24.52 19.76 4.66
CA GLY A 13 24.23 21.16 4.38
C GLY A 13 24.04 22.00 5.65
N LEU A 14 23.31 21.47 6.64
CA LEU A 14 23.11 22.12 7.92
C LEU A 14 24.40 22.14 8.75
N GLY A 15 25.15 21.03 8.78
CA GLY A 15 26.43 20.94 9.47
C GLY A 15 27.49 21.90 8.90
N ALA A 16 27.58 22.01 7.58
CA ALA A 16 28.48 22.96 6.92
C ALA A 16 28.11 24.42 7.24
N ARG A 17 26.81 24.74 7.28
CA ARG A 17 26.33 26.08 7.64
C ARG A 17 26.61 26.43 9.09
N ILE A 18 26.42 25.48 10.02
CA ILE A 18 26.77 25.65 11.44
C ILE A 18 28.27 25.89 11.58
N LEU A 19 29.10 25.07 10.93
CA LEU A 19 30.56 25.22 10.99
C LEU A 19 31.01 26.58 10.45
N LEU A 20 30.44 27.02 9.32
CA LEU A 20 30.75 28.31 8.73
C LEU A 20 30.35 29.47 9.65
N ASP A 21 29.18 29.38 10.30
CA ASP A 21 28.68 30.38 11.24
C ASP A 21 29.53 30.43 12.52
N THR A 22 29.96 29.27 13.03
CA THR A 22 30.87 29.19 14.20
C THR A 22 32.28 29.70 13.91
N VAL A 23 32.80 29.53 12.70
CA VAL A 23 34.13 30.03 12.31
C VAL A 23 34.09 31.53 11.98
N SER A 24 32.94 32.04 11.53
CA SER A 24 32.80 33.44 11.11
C SER A 24 32.34 34.39 12.23
N ARG A 25 31.88 33.87 13.37
CA ARG A 25 31.44 34.70 14.53
C ARG A 25 32.48 34.73 15.65
N SER A 26 32.78 35.93 16.13
CA SER A 26 33.67 36.21 17.27
C SER A 26 32.94 36.70 18.53
N ASP A 27 31.61 36.79 18.52
CA ASP A 27 30.80 37.37 19.61
C ASP A 27 30.10 36.33 20.50
N GLU A 28 29.60 36.79 21.65
CA GLU A 28 28.95 36.00 22.71
C GLU A 28 27.90 34.98 22.21
N PRO A 29 27.79 33.82 22.89
CA PRO A 29 26.88 32.75 22.49
C PRO A 29 25.41 33.19 22.53
N SER A 30 24.79 33.22 21.36
CA SER A 30 23.41 33.66 21.17
C SER A 30 22.44 32.49 21.33
N VAL A 31 21.19 32.77 21.74
CA VAL A 31 20.08 31.79 21.79
C VAL A 31 19.93 31.02 20.46
N LYS A 32 20.22 31.68 19.34
CA LYS A 32 20.18 31.06 18.00
C LYS A 32 21.14 29.88 17.89
N ASP A 33 22.31 29.96 18.50
CA ASP A 33 23.38 28.97 18.37
C ASP A 33 22.98 27.67 19.09
N PHE A 34 22.33 27.81 20.25
CA PHE A 34 21.76 26.69 21.01
C PHE A 34 20.62 25.99 20.25
N ILE A 35 19.74 26.76 19.60
CA ILE A 35 18.66 26.20 18.76
C ILE A 35 19.26 25.47 17.56
N LEU A 36 20.27 26.05 16.89
CA LEU A 36 20.94 25.45 15.73
C LEU A 36 21.66 24.15 16.10
N SER A 37 22.34 24.14 17.26
CA SER A 37 23.00 22.95 17.81
C SER A 37 21.98 21.85 18.13
N GLY A 38 20.88 22.19 18.81
CA GLY A 38 19.80 21.26 19.09
C GLY A 38 19.17 20.71 17.81
N LEU A 39 18.92 21.57 16.81
CA LEU A 39 18.37 21.17 15.51
C LEU A 39 19.25 20.13 14.83
N TRP A 40 20.56 20.37 14.79
CA TRP A 40 21.52 19.42 14.21
C TRP A 40 21.57 18.09 14.96
N GLN A 41 21.53 18.13 16.29
CA GLN A 41 21.45 16.93 17.13
C GLN A 41 20.16 16.13 16.85
N GLY A 42 19.01 16.81 16.68
CA GLY A 42 17.74 16.18 16.32
C GLY A 42 17.78 15.49 14.96
N VAL A 43 18.38 16.13 13.96
CA VAL A 43 18.59 15.54 12.61
C VAL A 43 19.53 14.33 12.69
N ALA A 44 20.64 14.45 13.42
CA ALA A 44 21.60 13.37 13.61
C ALA A 44 20.97 12.16 14.33
N LEU A 45 20.16 12.42 15.36
CA LEU A 45 19.43 11.39 16.10
C LEU A 45 18.41 10.67 15.22
N HIS A 46 17.65 11.40 14.39
CA HIS A 46 16.74 10.79 13.43
C HIS A 46 17.47 9.87 12.44
N TYR A 47 18.63 10.30 11.95
CA TYR A 47 19.45 9.49 11.05
C TYR A 47 20.01 8.24 11.75
N ALA A 48 20.53 8.41 12.97
CA ALA A 48 21.03 7.31 13.78
C ALA A 48 19.92 6.31 14.14
N ALA A 49 18.70 6.78 14.41
CA ALA A 49 17.55 5.91 14.70
C ALA A 49 17.16 4.99 13.53
N LYS A 50 17.45 5.39 12.28
CA LYS A 50 17.27 4.51 11.11
C LYS A 50 18.30 3.36 11.07
N SER A 51 19.43 3.46 11.77
CA SER A 51 20.43 2.41 11.90
C SER A 51 20.43 1.88 13.33
N SER A 52 19.81 0.71 13.56
CA SER A 52 19.59 0.14 14.90
C SER A 52 20.85 0.07 15.78
N ALA A 53 22.04 -0.07 15.18
CA ALA A 53 23.32 -0.11 15.88
C ALA A 53 23.76 1.23 16.49
N PHE A 54 23.35 2.36 15.91
CA PHE A 54 23.84 3.70 16.31
C PHE A 54 22.80 4.56 17.01
N GLY A 55 21.51 4.20 16.94
CA GLY A 55 20.44 4.98 17.57
C GLY A 55 20.60 5.11 19.10
N ILE A 56 20.81 3.99 19.78
CA ILE A 56 20.97 3.94 21.25
C ILE A 56 22.19 4.76 21.72
N PRO A 57 23.42 4.55 21.21
CA PRO A 57 24.58 5.31 21.68
C PRO A 57 24.47 6.81 21.40
N VAL A 58 23.88 7.21 20.26
CA VAL A 58 23.68 8.63 19.94
C VAL A 58 22.64 9.27 20.86
N ALA A 59 21.53 8.59 21.14
CA ALA A 59 20.53 9.08 22.10
C ALA A 59 21.12 9.26 23.50
N LEU A 60 21.92 8.28 23.95
CA LEU A 60 22.59 8.32 25.25
C LEU A 60 23.61 9.47 25.32
N ALA A 61 24.40 9.68 24.26
CA ALA A 61 25.34 10.79 24.19
C ALA A 61 24.65 12.16 24.26
N ILE A 62 23.52 12.35 23.56
CA ILE A 62 22.73 13.59 23.62
C ILE A 62 22.15 13.78 25.03
N ALA A 63 21.58 12.75 25.62
CA ALA A 63 21.04 12.81 26.98
C ALA A 63 22.11 13.12 28.03
N ALA A 64 23.27 12.48 27.95
CA ALA A 64 24.40 12.72 28.83
C ALA A 64 24.92 14.16 28.68
N LYS A 65 25.02 14.68 27.46
CA LYS A 65 25.39 16.08 27.21
C LYS A 65 24.40 17.05 27.85
N LEU A 66 23.09 16.86 27.64
CA LEU A 66 22.05 17.70 28.26
C LEU A 66 22.11 17.63 29.79
N PHE A 67 22.38 16.46 30.35
CA PHE A 67 22.54 16.28 31.79
C PHE A 67 23.76 17.04 32.32
N VAL A 68 24.90 16.97 31.63
CA VAL A 68 26.11 17.71 31.99
C VAL A 68 25.85 19.22 31.91
N GLU A 69 25.25 19.71 30.83
CA GLU A 69 24.91 21.14 30.67
C GLU A 69 23.95 21.62 31.77
N PHE A 70 22.95 20.81 32.10
CA PHE A 70 22.00 21.11 33.17
C PHE A 70 22.68 21.22 34.54
N ASN A 71 23.59 20.29 34.87
CA ASN A 71 24.26 20.27 36.17
C ASN A 71 25.40 21.30 36.28
N LEU A 72 26.17 21.54 35.21
CA LEU A 72 27.33 22.44 35.28
C LEU A 72 26.95 23.91 35.15
N ALA A 73 26.05 24.26 34.23
CA ALA A 73 25.75 25.65 33.92
C ALA A 73 24.56 26.19 34.71
N SER A 74 23.68 25.33 35.23
CA SER A 74 22.40 25.71 35.88
C SER A 74 21.50 26.65 35.06
N ASP A 75 21.84 26.88 33.78
CA ASP A 75 21.09 27.71 32.86
C ASP A 75 19.94 26.90 32.25
N ILE A 76 18.81 26.89 32.97
CA ILE A 76 17.57 26.22 32.56
C ILE A 76 17.14 26.69 31.16
N THR A 77 17.34 27.98 30.84
CA THR A 77 17.00 28.57 29.55
C THR A 77 17.81 27.96 28.41
N ARG A 78 19.13 27.77 28.60
CA ARG A 78 19.99 27.14 27.59
C ARG A 78 19.57 25.69 27.35
N CYS A 79 19.39 24.91 28.42
CA CYS A 79 18.94 23.53 28.34
C CYS A 79 17.55 23.40 27.66
N ALA A 80 16.61 24.27 28.00
CA ALA A 80 15.29 24.28 27.38
C ALA A 80 15.36 24.61 25.87
N THR A 81 16.22 25.57 25.47
CA THR A 81 16.38 25.95 24.06
C THR A 81 17.08 24.88 23.22
N THR A 82 18.09 24.19 23.76
CA THR A 82 18.74 23.07 23.08
C THR A 82 17.78 21.89 22.93
N PHE A 83 17.05 21.54 23.99
CA PHE A 83 16.03 20.49 23.95
C PHE A 83 14.93 20.80 22.94
N LEU A 84 14.42 22.04 22.92
CA LEU A 84 13.44 22.49 21.93
C LEU A 84 14.00 22.35 20.51
N GLY A 85 15.26 22.74 20.29
CA GLY A 85 15.96 22.54 19.03
C GLY A 85 16.00 21.07 18.59
N VAL A 86 16.30 20.14 19.52
CA VAL A 86 16.31 18.69 19.25
C VAL A 86 14.94 18.19 18.80
N VAL A 87 13.87 18.57 19.52
CA VAL A 87 12.50 18.16 19.19
C VAL A 87 12.07 18.72 17.84
N VAL A 88 12.34 20.00 17.57
CA VAL A 88 12.03 20.63 16.28
C VAL A 88 12.82 19.96 15.15
N GLY A 89 14.09 19.63 15.36
CA GLY A 89 14.93 18.94 14.39
C GLY A 89 14.38 17.55 14.04
N LEU A 90 13.94 16.79 15.04
CA LEU A 90 13.28 15.49 14.85
C LEU A 90 11.98 15.63 14.04
N LEU A 91 11.09 16.53 14.45
CA LEU A 91 9.79 16.74 13.79
C LEU A 91 9.96 17.20 12.35
N CYS A 92 10.81 18.21 12.09
CA CYS A 92 11.12 18.65 10.74
C CYS A 92 11.63 17.50 9.88
N THR A 93 12.54 16.68 10.41
CA THR A 93 13.09 15.56 9.65
C THR A 93 12.05 14.47 9.38
N ASP A 94 11.14 14.21 10.32
CA ASP A 94 10.03 13.27 10.13
C ASP A 94 9.02 13.78 9.08
N PHE A 95 8.61 15.05 9.16
CA PHE A 95 7.76 15.69 8.15
C PHE A 95 8.41 15.69 6.76
N LEU A 96 9.71 15.99 6.67
CA LEU A 96 10.47 15.91 5.43
C LEU A 96 10.54 14.47 4.92
N SER A 97 10.81 13.49 5.79
CA SER A 97 10.81 12.07 5.41
C SER A 97 9.44 11.67 4.87
N GLN A 98 8.34 12.04 5.53
CA GLN A 98 6.98 11.73 5.07
C GLN A 98 6.66 12.40 3.73
N HIS A 99 7.04 13.66 3.54
CA HIS A 99 6.75 14.40 2.32
C HIS A 99 7.58 13.88 1.12
N PHE A 100 8.87 13.60 1.32
CA PHE A 100 9.77 13.13 0.26
C PHE A 100 9.65 11.61 0.01
N ASP A 101 9.42 10.79 1.04
CA ASP A 101 9.21 9.35 0.91
C ASP A 101 7.81 9.00 0.37
N THR A 102 6.92 9.99 0.19
CA THR A 102 5.66 9.87 -0.57
C THR A 102 5.91 9.77 -2.09
N THR A 103 7.16 9.60 -2.53
CA THR A 103 7.45 9.14 -3.90
C THR A 103 7.13 7.64 -4.01
N PRO A 104 6.23 7.20 -4.91
CA PRO A 104 5.59 5.87 -4.88
C PRO A 104 6.47 4.67 -5.29
N ASP A 105 7.79 4.75 -5.12
CA ASP A 105 8.72 3.70 -5.58
C ASP A 105 9.20 2.76 -4.45
N SER A 106 8.89 3.07 -3.18
CA SER A 106 9.34 2.27 -2.02
C SER A 106 8.52 0.99 -1.79
N ASP A 107 7.30 0.88 -2.33
CA ASP A 107 6.48 -0.34 -2.27
C ASP A 107 7.07 -1.49 -3.11
N ARG A 108 7.99 -1.19 -4.04
CA ARG A 108 8.65 -2.22 -4.86
C ARG A 108 9.74 -2.97 -4.08
N ARG A 109 10.35 -2.34 -3.06
CA ARG A 109 11.51 -2.90 -2.34
C ARG A 109 11.12 -3.77 -1.15
N LYS A 110 9.99 -3.51 -0.49
CA LYS A 110 9.52 -4.31 0.66
C LYS A 110 8.81 -5.63 0.26
N ARG A 111 8.43 -5.79 -1.02
CA ARG A 111 7.85 -7.03 -1.56
C ARG A 111 8.86 -8.03 -2.13
N MET A 112 10.13 -7.65 -2.33
CA MET A 112 11.13 -8.53 -2.94
C MET A 112 11.76 -9.54 -1.95
N THR A 113 11.70 -9.32 -0.64
CA THR A 113 12.28 -10.23 0.36
C THR A 113 11.40 -11.43 0.73
N HIS A 114 10.11 -11.42 0.40
CA HIS A 114 9.22 -12.57 0.64
C HIS A 114 8.83 -13.37 -0.62
N ALA A 115 9.27 -12.94 -1.81
CA ALA A 115 8.89 -13.58 -3.08
C ALA A 115 9.98 -14.48 -3.69
N SER A 116 11.19 -14.52 -3.13
CA SER A 116 12.30 -15.31 -3.69
C SER A 116 12.28 -16.80 -3.33
N ASN A 117 11.45 -17.23 -2.37
CA ASN A 117 11.45 -18.64 -1.92
C ASN A 117 10.40 -19.54 -2.60
N THR A 118 9.59 -19.02 -3.54
CA THR A 118 8.54 -19.81 -4.22
C THR A 118 8.83 -20.06 -5.70
N ARG A 119 9.99 -19.62 -6.22
CA ARG A 119 10.29 -19.70 -7.65
C ARG A 119 10.92 -21.03 -8.10
N ASN A 120 11.52 -21.82 -7.19
CA ASN A 120 12.17 -23.09 -7.55
C ASN A 120 11.22 -24.30 -7.70
N ASN A 121 9.90 -24.17 -7.51
CA ASN A 121 8.99 -25.32 -7.55
C ASN A 121 7.95 -25.29 -8.69
N ARG A 122 8.05 -24.35 -9.65
CA ARG A 122 7.09 -24.26 -10.78
C ARG A 122 7.68 -24.58 -12.15
N GLU A 123 8.98 -24.84 -12.27
CA GLU A 123 9.63 -25.05 -13.57
C GLU A 123 9.57 -26.51 -14.07
N ARG A 124 8.96 -27.43 -13.32
CA ARG A 124 8.87 -28.86 -13.68
C ARG A 124 7.52 -29.34 -14.25
N LYS A 125 6.52 -28.47 -14.44
CA LYS A 125 5.21 -28.91 -14.98
C LYS A 125 4.65 -27.94 -16.02
N ARG A 126 4.58 -28.45 -17.26
CA ARG A 126 3.75 -28.03 -18.42
C ARG A 126 4.40 -27.10 -19.46
N SER A 127 5.35 -27.64 -20.19
CA SER A 127 5.46 -27.39 -21.64
C SER A 127 4.37 -28.19 -22.36
N ARG A 128 3.15 -27.64 -22.43
CA ARG A 128 2.17 -28.07 -23.45
C ARG A 128 2.10 -26.93 -24.47
N GLN A 129 2.95 -27.04 -25.50
CA GLN A 129 2.90 -26.19 -26.68
C GLN A 129 1.50 -26.32 -27.29
N VAL A 130 0.69 -25.26 -27.21
CA VAL A 130 -0.50 -25.12 -28.03
C VAL A 130 -0.05 -24.34 -29.26
N GLN A 131 0.14 -25.08 -30.35
CA GLN A 131 0.49 -24.56 -31.66
C GLN A 131 -0.78 -23.91 -32.25
N PHE A 132 -0.82 -22.58 -32.28
CA PHE A 132 -1.86 -21.87 -33.02
C PHE A 132 -1.56 -22.03 -34.52
N ARG A 133 -2.40 -22.78 -35.23
CA ARG A 133 -2.47 -22.76 -36.70
C ARG A 133 -3.07 -21.40 -37.13
N PRO A 134 -2.39 -20.61 -37.96
CA PRO A 134 -3.04 -19.51 -38.65
C PRO A 134 -3.80 -20.09 -39.84
N SER A 135 -5.09 -20.36 -39.66
CA SER A 135 -5.99 -20.70 -40.78
C SER A 135 -6.64 -19.42 -41.27
N VAL A 136 -6.03 -18.82 -42.29
CA VAL A 136 -6.63 -17.76 -43.10
C VAL A 136 -7.28 -18.46 -44.30
N GLN A 137 -8.59 -18.66 -44.29
CA GLN A 137 -9.35 -18.91 -45.51
C GLN A 137 -10.81 -18.51 -45.27
N GLY A 138 -11.27 -17.56 -46.09
CA GLY A 138 -12.54 -16.88 -45.94
C GLY A 138 -13.76 -17.79 -46.02
N GLY A 139 -14.79 -17.35 -45.31
CA GLY A 139 -16.16 -17.86 -45.39
C GLY A 139 -17.08 -16.77 -44.87
N SER A 140 -17.59 -15.98 -45.81
CA SER A 140 -18.65 -15.00 -45.57
C SER A 140 -19.87 -15.70 -44.97
N VAL A 141 -20.24 -15.33 -43.75
CA VAL A 141 -21.60 -15.51 -43.25
C VAL A 141 -21.99 -14.18 -42.62
N GLU A 142 -22.83 -13.44 -43.34
CA GLU A 142 -23.55 -12.28 -42.85
C GLU A 142 -24.46 -12.71 -41.70
N THR A 143 -23.98 -12.63 -40.47
CA THR A 143 -24.87 -12.53 -39.30
C THR A 143 -25.03 -11.06 -38.99
N ASN A 144 -26.14 -10.48 -39.48
CA ASN A 144 -26.73 -9.24 -38.99
C ASN A 144 -27.02 -9.38 -37.48
N HIS A 145 -26.02 -9.12 -36.66
CA HIS A 145 -26.24 -8.71 -35.29
C HIS A 145 -25.80 -7.27 -35.17
N GLU A 146 -26.79 -6.38 -35.15
CA GLU A 146 -26.65 -5.04 -34.62
C GLU A 146 -25.79 -5.11 -33.34
N PRO A 147 -24.70 -4.33 -33.25
CA PRO A 147 -24.11 -4.07 -31.95
C PRO A 147 -25.12 -3.19 -31.22
N LYS A 148 -26.05 -3.81 -30.49
CA LYS A 148 -26.75 -3.12 -29.40
C LYS A 148 -25.64 -2.59 -28.50
N GLN A 149 -25.38 -1.28 -28.63
CA GLN A 149 -24.67 -0.50 -27.66
C GLN A 149 -25.37 -0.74 -26.33
N MET A 150 -24.87 -1.70 -25.55
CA MET A 150 -25.17 -1.80 -24.13
C MET A 150 -24.50 -0.59 -23.50
N PHE A 151 -25.22 0.53 -23.53
CA PHE A 151 -25.01 1.63 -22.62
C PHE A 151 -24.97 1.06 -21.21
N ILE A 152 -23.78 1.09 -20.61
CA ILE A 152 -23.53 1.11 -19.16
C ILE A 152 -24.60 0.34 -18.38
N SER A 153 -24.61 -0.98 -18.52
CA SER A 153 -25.36 -1.82 -17.60
C SER A 153 -24.76 -1.57 -16.21
N ASP A 154 -25.56 -0.97 -15.34
CA ASP A 154 -25.21 -0.73 -13.95
C ASP A 154 -24.57 -2.01 -13.39
N ILE A 155 -23.33 -1.91 -12.89
CA ILE A 155 -22.44 -3.03 -12.50
C ILE A 155 -23.04 -3.89 -11.36
N THR A 156 -24.16 -3.42 -10.80
CA THR A 156 -24.98 -4.13 -9.83
C THR A 156 -25.96 -5.14 -10.44
N SER A 157 -26.24 -5.07 -11.75
CA SER A 157 -27.18 -5.92 -12.49
C SER A 157 -26.51 -7.13 -13.15
N VAL A 158 -25.74 -7.90 -12.37
CA VAL A 158 -25.42 -9.27 -12.78
C VAL A 158 -26.67 -10.10 -12.51
N ASP A 159 -27.61 -10.08 -13.45
CA ASP A 159 -28.89 -10.74 -13.30
C ASP A 159 -28.69 -12.27 -13.21
N SER A 160 -29.29 -12.86 -12.18
CA SER A 160 -29.18 -14.28 -11.83
C SER A 160 -29.77 -15.22 -12.90
N ASN A 161 -30.49 -14.66 -13.88
CA ASN A 161 -31.27 -15.38 -14.90
C ASN A 161 -30.64 -15.41 -16.30
N SER A 162 -29.35 -15.06 -16.47
CA SER A 162 -28.70 -15.20 -17.78
C SER A 162 -28.42 -16.69 -18.10
N GLU A 163 -29.41 -17.34 -18.70
CA GLU A 163 -29.40 -18.76 -19.13
C GLU A 163 -28.46 -19.05 -20.33
N LEU A 164 -27.73 -18.05 -20.82
CA LEU A 164 -26.94 -18.17 -22.05
C LEU A 164 -25.67 -19.04 -21.94
N ILE A 165 -25.35 -19.58 -20.76
CA ILE A 165 -24.24 -20.52 -20.56
C ILE A 165 -24.83 -21.86 -20.11
N GLY A 166 -25.04 -22.78 -21.04
CA GLY A 166 -25.65 -24.11 -20.88
C GLY A 166 -24.91 -25.11 -19.98
N HIS A 167 -24.15 -24.64 -18.98
CA HIS A 167 -23.46 -25.45 -17.97
C HIS A 167 -24.04 -25.31 -16.56
N ARG A 168 -25.12 -24.54 -16.36
CA ARG A 168 -25.71 -24.28 -15.02
C ARG A 168 -26.77 -25.29 -14.58
N SER A 169 -27.20 -26.21 -15.45
CA SER A 169 -28.31 -27.13 -15.16
C SER A 169 -28.01 -28.16 -14.07
N SER A 170 -26.73 -28.42 -13.74
CA SER A 170 -26.33 -29.33 -12.67
C SER A 170 -26.06 -28.66 -11.32
N MET A 171 -26.09 -27.33 -11.24
CA MET A 171 -25.82 -26.62 -9.98
C MET A 171 -27.06 -26.49 -9.12
N THR A 172 -26.91 -26.79 -7.83
CA THR A 172 -27.95 -26.51 -6.83
C THR A 172 -28.24 -25.00 -6.75
N PRO A 173 -29.45 -24.57 -6.35
CA PRO A 173 -29.78 -23.14 -6.24
C PRO A 173 -28.77 -22.34 -5.41
N LEU A 174 -28.29 -22.91 -4.29
CA LEU A 174 -27.28 -22.31 -3.43
C LEU A 174 -25.91 -22.16 -4.13
N GLU A 175 -25.49 -23.18 -4.90
CA GLU A 175 -24.25 -23.09 -5.69
C GLU A 175 -24.35 -22.03 -6.79
N ARG A 176 -25.54 -21.80 -7.35
CA ARG A 176 -25.78 -20.71 -8.33
C ARG A 176 -25.60 -19.35 -7.66
N GLU A 177 -26.16 -19.14 -6.48
CA GLU A 177 -25.99 -17.89 -5.71
C GLU A 177 -24.51 -17.64 -5.35
N VAL A 178 -23.80 -18.66 -4.89
CA VAL A 178 -22.36 -18.54 -4.59
C VAL A 178 -21.57 -18.21 -5.87
N ALA A 179 -21.93 -18.82 -7.00
CA ALA A 179 -21.31 -18.54 -8.28
C ALA A 179 -21.58 -17.10 -8.76
N THR A 180 -22.79 -16.57 -8.60
CA THR A 180 -23.10 -15.16 -8.96
C THR A 180 -22.35 -14.18 -8.07
N LEU A 181 -22.28 -14.42 -6.75
CA LEU A 181 -21.50 -13.59 -5.82
C LEU A 181 -20.00 -13.58 -6.15
N ARG A 182 -19.43 -14.74 -6.51
CA ARG A 182 -18.03 -14.82 -6.94
C ARG A 182 -17.79 -14.15 -8.28
N ALA A 183 -18.74 -14.26 -9.22
CA ALA A 183 -18.65 -13.54 -10.49
C ALA A 183 -18.69 -12.02 -10.25
N ARG A 184 -19.57 -11.53 -9.38
CA ARG A 184 -19.66 -10.13 -8.98
C ARG A 184 -18.40 -9.64 -8.28
N ALA A 185 -17.81 -10.44 -7.39
CA ALA A 185 -16.52 -10.14 -6.79
C ALA A 185 -15.41 -10.04 -7.85
N SER A 186 -15.37 -10.96 -8.82
CA SER A 186 -14.39 -10.95 -9.91
C SER A 186 -14.52 -9.70 -10.77
N LEU A 187 -15.75 -9.27 -11.06
CA LEU A 187 -16.05 -8.06 -11.81
C LEU A 187 -15.63 -6.80 -11.04
N ALA A 188 -15.92 -6.75 -9.74
CA ALA A 188 -15.47 -5.64 -8.89
C ALA A 188 -13.93 -5.53 -8.85
N ASP A 189 -13.21 -6.66 -8.90
CA ASP A 189 -11.75 -6.66 -8.96
C ASP A 189 -11.21 -6.22 -10.33
N SER A 190 -11.89 -6.53 -11.44
CA SER A 190 -11.49 -5.99 -12.77
C SER A 190 -11.66 -4.48 -12.83
N GLU A 191 -12.77 -3.94 -12.34
CA GLU A 191 -13.00 -2.49 -12.26
C GLU A 191 -11.96 -1.82 -11.35
N ARG A 192 -11.71 -2.41 -10.18
CA ARG A 192 -10.65 -1.94 -9.28
C ARG A 192 -9.28 -1.86 -9.96
N ARG A 193 -8.91 -2.84 -10.80
CA ARG A 193 -7.64 -2.80 -11.56
C ARG A 193 -7.64 -1.66 -12.57
N ARG A 194 -8.72 -1.52 -13.34
CA ARG A 194 -8.89 -0.42 -14.30
C ARG A 194 -8.74 0.95 -13.62
N TYR A 195 -9.43 1.20 -12.51
CA TYR A 195 -9.31 2.47 -11.80
C TYR A 195 -7.91 2.73 -11.21
N LYS A 196 -7.13 1.70 -10.89
CA LYS A 196 -5.72 1.87 -10.51
C LYS A 196 -4.87 2.34 -11.68
N GLU A 197 -5.14 1.84 -12.88
CA GLU A 197 -4.45 2.26 -14.10
C GLU A 197 -4.85 3.68 -14.51
N GLU A 198 -6.15 3.99 -14.49
CA GLU A 198 -6.66 5.34 -14.75
C GLU A 198 -6.10 6.36 -13.73
N ARG A 199 -5.94 5.96 -12.47
CA ARG A 199 -5.28 6.81 -11.45
C ARG A 199 -3.83 7.11 -11.82
N LYS A 200 -3.05 6.11 -12.27
CA LYS A 200 -1.65 6.32 -12.67
C LYS A 200 -1.56 7.23 -13.89
N TRP A 201 -2.47 7.04 -14.85
CA TRP A 201 -2.57 7.89 -16.03
C TRP A 201 -2.94 9.33 -15.66
N ALA A 202 -3.89 9.54 -14.75
CA ALA A 202 -4.23 10.89 -14.27
C ALA A 202 -3.05 11.59 -13.58
N ILE A 203 -2.24 10.84 -12.81
CA ILE A 203 -1.02 11.37 -12.17
C ILE A 203 0.02 11.75 -13.22
N SER A 204 0.23 10.94 -14.26
CA SER A 204 1.19 11.27 -15.31
C SER A 204 0.79 12.50 -16.13
N GLN A 205 -0.51 12.81 -16.19
CA GLN A 205 -1.05 14.03 -16.78
C GLN A 205 -1.05 15.23 -15.82
N GLY A 206 -0.59 15.09 -14.57
CA GLY A 206 -0.62 16.16 -13.56
C GLY A 206 -2.01 16.47 -13.00
N ASN A 207 -3.04 15.68 -13.33
CA ASN A 207 -4.40 15.91 -12.87
C ASN A 207 -4.68 15.22 -11.52
N LEU A 208 -4.31 15.91 -10.43
CA LEU A 208 -4.44 15.41 -9.06
C LEU A 208 -5.89 15.22 -8.61
N ALA A 209 -6.81 16.07 -9.07
CA ALA A 209 -8.24 15.97 -8.74
C ALA A 209 -8.84 14.67 -9.30
N ARG A 210 -8.55 14.34 -10.56
CA ARG A 210 -8.98 13.06 -11.14
C ARG A 210 -8.32 11.88 -10.45
N ALA A 211 -7.04 11.98 -10.10
CA ALA A 211 -6.33 10.92 -9.38
C ALA A 211 -6.92 10.66 -7.97
N SER A 212 -7.43 11.68 -7.28
CA SER A 212 -8.10 11.53 -5.98
C SER A 212 -9.47 10.87 -6.12
N GLN A 213 -10.23 11.21 -7.16
CA GLN A 213 -11.50 10.55 -7.49
C GLN A 213 -11.28 9.06 -7.80
N MET A 214 -10.32 8.71 -8.66
CA MET A 214 -10.01 7.31 -8.97
C MET A 214 -9.56 6.54 -7.73
N LYS A 215 -8.88 7.19 -6.78
CA LYS A 215 -8.52 6.58 -5.49
C LYS A 215 -9.76 6.22 -4.66
N TRP A 216 -10.79 7.07 -4.66
CA TRP A 216 -12.07 6.78 -4.00
C TRP A 216 -12.77 5.58 -4.66
N GLU A 217 -12.82 5.53 -5.99
CA GLU A 217 -13.41 4.38 -6.71
C GLU A 217 -12.67 3.07 -6.40
N VAL A 218 -11.33 3.07 -6.38
CA VAL A 218 -10.56 1.89 -5.99
C VAL A 218 -10.94 1.38 -4.60
N LYS A 219 -11.16 2.29 -3.63
CA LYS A 219 -11.61 1.90 -2.28
C LYS A 219 -13.01 1.31 -2.32
N ARG A 220 -13.95 1.96 -3.03
CA ARG A 220 -15.34 1.51 -3.18
C ARG A 220 -15.41 0.09 -3.76
N TYR A 221 -14.74 -0.16 -4.88
CA TYR A 221 -14.73 -1.50 -5.49
C TYR A 221 -13.96 -2.54 -4.66
N THR A 222 -12.95 -2.13 -3.90
CA THR A 222 -12.30 -3.04 -2.94
C THR A 222 -13.27 -3.48 -1.84
N ALA A 223 -14.04 -2.54 -1.28
CA ALA A 223 -15.05 -2.85 -0.28
C ALA A 223 -16.16 -3.75 -0.86
N LEU A 224 -16.65 -3.45 -2.06
CA LEU A 224 -17.67 -4.26 -2.77
C LEU A 224 -17.20 -5.68 -3.06
N MET A 225 -15.96 -5.84 -3.53
CA MET A 225 -15.35 -7.16 -3.75
C MET A 225 -15.28 -7.97 -2.44
N GLN A 226 -14.84 -7.32 -1.36
CA GLN A 226 -14.73 -7.97 -0.04
C GLN A 226 -16.10 -8.34 0.53
N SER A 227 -17.14 -7.51 0.37
CA SER A 227 -18.49 -7.84 0.82
C SER A 227 -19.05 -9.04 0.05
N CYS A 228 -18.86 -9.09 -1.27
CA CYS A 228 -19.29 -10.23 -2.09
C CYS A 228 -18.58 -11.53 -1.70
N HIS A 229 -17.28 -11.47 -1.38
CA HIS A 229 -16.57 -12.65 -0.88
C HIS A 229 -17.10 -13.13 0.47
N ARG A 230 -17.30 -12.21 1.43
CA ARG A 230 -17.85 -12.56 2.74
C ARG A 230 -19.25 -13.16 2.64
N GLU A 231 -20.09 -12.61 1.77
CA GLU A 231 -21.44 -13.10 1.53
C GLU A 231 -21.43 -14.49 0.88
N ALA A 232 -20.55 -14.71 -0.11
CA ALA A 232 -20.38 -16.02 -0.72
C ALA A 232 -19.91 -17.09 0.29
N ASP A 233 -18.99 -16.71 1.19
CA ASP A 233 -18.49 -17.61 2.23
C ASP A 233 -19.57 -17.91 3.29
N ALA A 234 -20.38 -16.91 3.66
CA ALA A 234 -21.52 -17.09 4.57
C ALA A 234 -22.57 -18.05 3.99
N LYS A 235 -22.91 -17.91 2.70
CA LYS A 235 -23.85 -18.80 1.99
C LYS A 235 -23.34 -20.25 1.91
N LEU A 236 -22.04 -20.46 1.76
CA LEU A 236 -21.45 -21.80 1.82
C LEU A 236 -21.58 -22.43 3.21
N LEU A 237 -21.42 -21.63 4.27
CA LEU A 237 -21.61 -22.07 5.64
C LEU A 237 -23.08 -22.35 5.98
N GLU A 238 -24.05 -21.68 5.35
CA GLU A 238 -25.48 -21.96 5.51
C GLU A 238 -25.88 -23.28 4.82
N GLY A 239 -25.29 -23.60 3.67
CA GLY A 239 -25.51 -24.86 2.96
C GLY A 239 -24.85 -26.08 3.62
N ALA A 240 -23.83 -25.89 4.44
CA ALA A 240 -23.10 -26.95 5.14
C ALA A 240 -23.93 -27.69 6.24
N PRO A 241 -24.57 -27.02 7.22
CA PRO A 241 -25.33 -27.66 8.28
C PRO A 241 -26.56 -28.37 7.76
N ALA A 242 -27.19 -27.84 6.70
CA ALA A 242 -28.29 -28.52 6.01
C ALA A 242 -27.81 -29.89 5.50
N ARG A 243 -26.70 -29.96 4.73
CA ARG A 243 -26.16 -31.25 4.24
C ARG A 243 -25.81 -32.24 5.36
N THR A 244 -25.29 -31.76 6.50
CA THR A 244 -24.92 -32.66 7.62
C THR A 244 -26.15 -33.21 8.36
N SER A 245 -27.24 -32.42 8.45
CA SER A 245 -28.49 -32.85 9.10
C SER A 245 -29.20 -33.98 8.34
N TRP A 246 -29.33 -33.86 7.01
CA TRP A 246 -29.93 -34.92 6.17
C TRP A 246 -29.15 -36.25 6.24
N ILE A 247 -27.82 -36.18 6.30
CA ILE A 247 -26.98 -37.39 6.44
C ILE A 247 -27.23 -38.05 7.80
N ARG A 248 -27.37 -37.25 8.87
CA ARG A 248 -27.66 -37.77 10.21
C ARG A 248 -29.04 -38.42 10.31
N GLU A 249 -30.04 -37.83 9.65
CA GLU A 249 -31.42 -38.30 9.62
C GLU A 249 -31.60 -39.57 8.75
N MET A 250 -30.83 -39.70 7.66
CA MET A 250 -30.74 -40.96 6.90
C MET A 250 -30.01 -42.07 7.66
N LEU A 251 -28.99 -41.74 8.48
CA LEU A 251 -28.23 -42.75 9.23
C LEU A 251 -28.93 -43.22 10.51
N TYR A 252 -29.85 -42.42 11.07
CA TYR A 252 -30.58 -42.73 12.30
C TYR A 252 -32.04 -42.26 12.19
N PRO A 253 -32.91 -43.03 11.51
CA PRO A 253 -34.32 -42.70 11.47
C PRO A 253 -34.92 -42.82 12.88
N PRO A 254 -35.81 -41.90 13.30
CA PRO A 254 -36.53 -42.02 14.55
C PRO A 254 -37.42 -43.27 14.52
N VAL A 255 -37.37 -44.06 15.60
CA VAL A 255 -38.13 -45.31 15.80
C VAL A 255 -39.61 -45.02 16.07
#